data_AF-A0A968AC64-F1
#
_entry.id   AF-A0A968AC64-F1
#
_cell.length_a   1.000
_cell.length_b   1.000
_cell.length_c   1.000
_cell.angle_alpha   90.00
_cell.angle_beta   90.00
_cell.angle_gamma   90.00
#
_symmetry.space_group_name_H-M   'P 1'
#
loop_
_entity.id
_entity.type
_entity.pdbx_description
1 polymer ?
#
loop_
_entity_poly.entity_id
_entity_poly.type
_entity_poly.pdbx_seq_one_letter_code
_entity_poly.pdbx_strand_id
1 'polypeptide(L)'
;LHAIEHAAIGIFPLMVMVDHRDIGGMSTNYHAQTGDAVIFIYDGIPGGAGLTRAAFADAQRLLHYTQNVIKACPCESGCPSCVHSPQCGSGNRPMDKNGAVFILERLEAYKAPKDRIQTKSDRLPLKRRASGAQEGTQPHRRNQASGDL
;
A
#
# COMPACT_ATOMS: atom_id res chain seq x y z
N LEU A 1 1.63 -16.71 0.15
CA LEU A 1 0.79 -15.68 0.84
C LEU A 1 1.60 -14.90 1.86
N HIS A 2 2.19 -15.54 2.87
CA HIS A 2 3.03 -14.90 3.90
C HIS A 2 4.15 -14.01 3.34
N ALA A 3 4.86 -14.45 2.30
CA ALA A 3 5.86 -13.63 1.62
C ALA A 3 5.28 -12.35 0.97
N ILE A 4 4.08 -12.44 0.39
CA ILE A 4 3.39 -11.30 -0.22
C ILE A 4 2.93 -10.34 0.86
N GLU A 5 2.36 -10.85 1.96
CA GLU A 5 1.95 -10.07 3.11
C GLU A 5 3.11 -9.22 3.62
N HIS A 6 4.25 -9.84 3.94
CA HIS A 6 5.44 -9.13 4.43
C HIS A 6 5.95 -8.07 3.45
N ALA A 7 6.10 -8.44 2.18
CA ALA A 7 6.56 -7.52 1.16
C ALA A 7 5.58 -6.34 1.01
N ALA A 8 4.28 -6.62 0.98
CA ALA A 8 3.25 -5.59 0.83
C ALA A 8 3.23 -4.63 2.02
N ILE A 9 3.24 -5.12 3.28
CA ILE A 9 3.31 -4.24 4.45
C ILE A 9 4.65 -3.49 4.56
N GLY A 10 5.73 -4.05 4.00
CA GLY A 10 7.02 -3.36 3.90
C GLY A 10 7.03 -2.22 2.88
N ILE A 11 6.29 -2.36 1.78
CA ILE A 11 6.15 -1.33 0.73
C ILE A 11 5.09 -0.30 1.09
N PHE A 12 4.06 -0.69 1.85
CA PHE A 12 2.91 0.13 2.19
C PHE A 12 3.30 1.53 2.76
N PRO A 13 4.27 1.66 3.69
CA PRO A 13 4.76 2.95 4.18
C PRO A 13 5.14 3.96 3.10
N LEU A 14 5.65 3.50 1.95
CA LEU A 14 6.07 4.37 0.85
C LEU A 14 4.89 5.00 0.11
N MET A 15 3.68 4.43 0.23
CA MET A 15 2.50 4.97 -0.45
C MET A 15 1.79 6.04 0.38
N VAL A 16 1.85 5.93 1.71
CA VAL A 16 1.06 6.79 2.61
C VAL A 16 1.90 7.58 3.62
N MET A 17 3.24 7.46 3.57
CA MET A 17 4.20 8.18 4.40
C MET A 17 3.99 7.97 5.91
N VAL A 18 4.03 6.70 6.34
CA VAL A 18 3.86 6.28 7.75
C VAL A 18 5.04 5.45 8.23
N ASP A 19 5.09 5.15 9.54
CA ASP A 19 6.07 4.20 10.05
C ASP A 19 5.65 2.76 9.73
N HIS A 20 6.61 1.87 9.53
CA HIS A 20 6.34 0.45 9.30
C HIS A 20 5.57 -0.23 10.45
N ARG A 21 5.63 0.30 11.68
CA ARG A 21 4.88 -0.21 12.84
C ARG A 21 3.41 0.22 12.85
N ASP A 22 3.04 1.19 12.02
CA ASP A 22 1.65 1.65 11.92
C ASP A 22 0.78 0.70 11.08
N ILE A 23 1.38 -0.31 10.45
CA ILE A 23 0.71 -1.24 9.54
C ILE A 23 0.95 -2.68 10.00
N GLY A 24 -0.15 -3.43 10.09
CA GLY A 24 -0.14 -4.86 10.36
C GLY A 24 -0.52 -5.67 9.12
N GLY A 25 -0.09 -6.93 9.12
CA GLY A 25 -0.45 -7.93 8.13
C GLY A 25 -0.91 -9.21 8.82
N MET A 26 -1.75 -9.97 8.11
CA MET A 26 -1.98 -11.39 8.40
C MET A 26 -2.31 -12.12 7.10
N SER A 27 -1.77 -13.31 6.91
CA SER A 27 -2.15 -14.18 5.81
C SER A 27 -2.60 -15.55 6.28
N THR A 28 -3.58 -16.09 5.55
CA THR A 28 -4.09 -17.45 5.77
C THR A 28 -4.38 -18.12 4.43
N ASN A 29 -4.06 -19.42 4.34
CA ASN A 29 -4.38 -20.24 3.18
C ASN A 29 -5.90 -20.49 3.04
N TYR A 30 -6.65 -20.34 4.14
CA TYR A 30 -8.10 -20.49 4.14
C TYR A 30 -8.73 -19.65 5.23
N HIS A 31 -9.68 -18.78 4.85
CA HIS A 31 -10.45 -17.98 5.78
C HIS A 31 -11.93 -18.38 5.68
N ALA A 32 -12.52 -18.84 6.79
CA ALA A 32 -13.84 -19.47 6.79
C ALA A 32 -14.98 -18.59 6.25
N GLN A 33 -14.90 -17.27 6.44
CA GLN A 33 -15.94 -16.35 5.97
C GLN A 33 -15.83 -16.02 4.48
N THR A 34 -14.63 -16.10 3.90
CA THR A 34 -14.43 -15.86 2.46
C THR A 34 -14.45 -17.15 1.66
N GLY A 35 -14.17 -18.30 2.30
CA GLY A 35 -14.00 -19.59 1.62
C GLY A 35 -12.68 -19.72 0.85
N ASP A 36 -11.80 -18.71 0.93
CA ASP A 36 -10.62 -18.56 0.10
C ASP A 36 -9.36 -18.24 0.92
N ALA A 37 -8.21 -18.32 0.26
CA ALA A 37 -6.95 -17.76 0.74
C ALA A 37 -7.02 -16.23 0.81
N VAL A 38 -6.55 -15.63 1.91
CA VAL A 38 -6.65 -14.19 2.14
C VAL A 38 -5.36 -13.62 2.74
N ILE A 39 -5.01 -12.41 2.29
CA ILE A 39 -4.04 -11.53 2.94
C ILE A 39 -4.82 -10.31 3.43
N PHE A 40 -4.75 -10.05 4.73
CA PHE A 40 -5.24 -8.85 5.38
C PHE A 40 -4.09 -7.88 5.59
N ILE A 41 -4.33 -6.61 5.27
CA ILE A 41 -3.49 -5.48 5.64
C ILE A 41 -4.38 -4.52 6.40
N TYR A 42 -3.94 -4.07 7.57
CA TYR A 42 -4.75 -3.27 8.48
C TYR A 42 -3.92 -2.23 9.21
N ASP A 43 -4.58 -1.19 9.73
CA ASP A 43 -3.95 -0.18 10.57
C ASP A 43 -3.57 -0.82 11.92
N GLY A 44 -2.31 -0.70 12.34
CA GLY A 44 -1.82 -1.15 13.64
C GLY A 44 -2.30 -0.28 14.81
N ILE A 45 -2.95 0.85 14.53
CA ILE A 45 -3.44 1.80 15.52
C ILE A 45 -4.84 1.40 16.00
N PRO A 46 -5.08 1.27 17.32
CA PRO A 46 -6.41 0.98 17.85
C PRO A 46 -7.48 1.97 17.35
N GLY A 47 -8.59 1.45 16.84
CA GLY A 47 -9.67 2.25 16.23
C GLY A 47 -9.42 2.65 14.76
N GLY A 48 -8.20 2.48 14.25
CA GLY A 48 -7.80 2.79 12.88
C GLY A 48 -7.56 4.29 12.63
N ALA A 49 -6.51 4.60 11.88
CA ALA A 49 -6.18 5.97 11.45
C ALA A 49 -6.63 6.25 10.00
N GLY A 50 -7.16 5.25 9.29
CA GLY A 50 -7.57 5.34 7.90
C GLY A 50 -6.44 5.14 6.89
N LEU A 51 -5.29 4.58 7.31
CA LEU A 51 -4.11 4.40 6.45
C LEU A 51 -4.41 3.40 5.33
N THR A 52 -4.91 2.23 5.71
CA THR A 52 -5.36 1.19 4.78
C THR A 52 -6.50 1.65 3.90
N ARG A 53 -7.42 2.49 4.40
CA ARG A 53 -8.46 3.10 3.56
C ARG A 53 -7.86 3.99 2.47
N ALA A 54 -6.86 4.81 2.81
CA ALA A 54 -6.19 5.69 1.85
C ALA A 54 -5.42 4.88 0.79
N ALA A 55 -4.69 3.84 1.20
CA ALA A 55 -3.94 2.99 0.29
C ALA A 55 -4.83 2.07 -0.58
N PHE A 56 -5.98 1.64 -0.07
CA PHE A 56 -6.88 0.74 -0.79
C PHE A 56 -7.39 1.34 -2.10
N ALA A 57 -7.51 2.67 -2.17
CA ALA A 57 -7.83 3.42 -3.38
C ALA A 57 -6.90 3.10 -4.56
N ASP A 58 -5.66 2.69 -4.30
CA ASP A 58 -4.68 2.29 -5.31
C ASP A 58 -3.98 0.97 -4.90
N ALA A 59 -4.77 -0.01 -4.45
CA ALA A 59 -4.25 -1.31 -4.03
C ALA A 59 -3.49 -2.05 -5.16
N GLN A 60 -3.86 -1.82 -6.41
CA GLN A 60 -3.15 -2.39 -7.56
C GLN A 60 -1.70 -1.88 -7.63
N ARG A 61 -1.46 -0.59 -7.38
CA ARG A 61 -0.10 -0.04 -7.33
C ARG A 61 0.71 -0.63 -6.19
N LEU A 62 0.09 -0.86 -5.02
CA LEU A 62 0.77 -1.56 -3.92
C LEU A 62 1.26 -2.93 -4.35
N LEU A 63 0.38 -3.74 -4.96
CA LEU A 63 0.72 -5.09 -5.42
C LEU A 63 1.80 -5.06 -6.51
N HIS A 64 1.74 -4.07 -7.41
CA HIS A 64 2.74 -3.88 -8.45
C HIS A 64 4.13 -3.58 -7.87
N TYR A 65 4.24 -2.60 -6.97
CA TYR A 65 5.51 -2.31 -6.31
C TYR A 65 6.02 -3.47 -5.45
N THR A 66 5.11 -4.16 -4.77
CA THR A 66 5.43 -5.38 -4.02
C THR A 66 6.07 -6.42 -4.94
N GLN A 67 5.46 -6.71 -6.09
CA GLN A 67 6.01 -7.65 -7.06
C GLN A 67 7.39 -7.22 -7.56
N ASN A 68 7.55 -5.94 -7.92
CA ASN A 68 8.82 -5.41 -8.42
C ASN A 68 9.96 -5.58 -7.41
N VAL A 69 9.73 -5.29 -6.13
CA VAL A 69 10.76 -5.45 -5.09
C VAL A 69 11.14 -6.91 -4.88
N ILE A 70 10.16 -7.82 -4.89
CA ILE A 70 10.44 -9.26 -4.76
C ILE A 70 11.27 -9.74 -5.96
N LYS A 71 10.89 -9.37 -7.19
CA LYS A 71 11.57 -9.78 -8.43
C LYS A 71 12.99 -9.20 -8.55
N ALA A 72 13.18 -7.94 -8.17
CA ALA A 72 14.47 -7.26 -8.30
C ALA A 72 15.52 -7.72 -7.27
N CYS A 73 15.09 -8.30 -6.16
CA CYS A 73 16.00 -8.78 -5.14
C CYS A 73 16.80 -10.00 -5.64
N PRO A 74 18.14 -10.04 -5.49
CA PRO A 74 18.96 -11.16 -6.00
C PRO A 74 18.96 -12.40 -5.11
N CYS A 75 18.31 -12.37 -3.93
CA CYS A 75 18.30 -13.52 -3.02
C CYS A 75 17.49 -14.71 -3.58
N GLU A 76 17.82 -15.92 -3.16
CA GLU A 76 17.16 -17.14 -3.64
C GLU A 76 15.85 -17.42 -2.87
N SER A 77 15.92 -17.47 -1.54
CA SER A 77 14.84 -17.98 -0.69
C SER A 77 14.03 -16.89 0.04
N GLY A 78 14.50 -15.65 0.04
CA GLY A 78 13.93 -14.54 0.80
C GLY A 78 14.93 -13.90 1.75
N CYS A 79 14.81 -12.58 1.95
CA CYS A 79 15.71 -11.83 2.83
C CYS A 79 15.01 -10.56 3.38
N PRO A 80 15.62 -9.85 4.34
CA PRO A 80 15.10 -8.57 4.87
C PRO A 80 14.85 -7.49 3.82
N SER A 81 15.50 -7.55 2.67
CA SER A 81 15.30 -6.57 1.60
C SER A 81 14.10 -6.87 0.69
N CYS A 82 13.39 -7.99 0.86
CA CYS A 82 12.28 -8.34 -0.02
C CYS A 82 11.04 -8.92 0.68
N VAL A 83 11.16 -10.01 1.43
CA VAL A 83 10.01 -10.78 1.94
C VAL A 83 10.08 -11.09 3.44
N HIS A 84 11.17 -10.73 4.12
CA HIS A 84 11.24 -10.89 5.57
C HIS A 84 10.76 -9.63 6.28
N SER A 85 9.99 -9.82 7.35
CA SER A 85 9.59 -8.77 8.27
C SER A 85 10.31 -8.95 9.61
N PRO A 86 10.81 -7.86 10.23
CA PRO A 86 11.34 -7.90 11.59
C PRO A 86 10.23 -8.07 12.64
N GLN A 87 8.95 -7.87 12.28
CA GLN A 87 7.80 -8.07 13.18
C GLN A 87 7.19 -9.48 13.08
N CYS A 88 7.75 -10.39 12.29
CA CYS A 88 7.16 -11.72 12.08
C CYS A 88 7.27 -12.61 13.33
N GLY A 89 6.15 -12.87 13.99
CA GLY A 89 6.08 -13.79 15.15
C GLY A 89 6.41 -15.25 14.82
N SER A 90 6.29 -15.66 13.56
CA SER A 90 6.64 -17.02 13.08
C SER A 90 8.11 -17.16 12.68
N GLY A 91 8.94 -16.14 12.93
CA GLY A 91 10.38 -16.18 12.61
C GLY A 91 10.66 -16.25 11.11
N ASN A 92 9.83 -15.60 10.28
CA ASN A 92 9.91 -15.61 8.83
C ASN A 92 9.82 -17.02 8.21
N ARG A 93 9.01 -17.91 8.79
CA ARG A 93 8.79 -19.27 8.26
C ARG A 93 7.32 -19.69 8.32
N PRO A 94 6.82 -20.43 7.31
CA PRO A 94 7.47 -20.71 6.03
C PRO A 94 7.53 -19.46 5.14
N MET A 95 8.53 -19.40 4.25
CA MET A 95 8.73 -18.28 3.31
C MET A 95 8.99 -18.84 1.92
N ASP A 96 8.24 -18.35 0.92
CA ASP A 96 8.39 -18.76 -0.47
C ASP A 96 8.33 -17.55 -1.39
N LYS A 97 9.51 -17.14 -1.86
CA LYS A 97 9.69 -16.00 -2.76
C LYS A 97 9.09 -16.27 -4.14
N ASN A 98 9.31 -17.46 -4.70
CA ASN A 98 8.87 -17.79 -6.06
C ASN A 98 7.35 -17.97 -6.09
N GLY A 99 6.78 -18.62 -5.06
CA GLY A 99 5.34 -18.70 -4.88
C GLY A 99 4.68 -17.32 -4.73
N ALA A 100 5.34 -16.36 -4.08
CA ALA A 100 4.85 -14.99 -4.00
C ALA A 100 4.76 -14.32 -5.38
N VAL A 101 5.82 -14.40 -6.18
CA VAL A 101 5.86 -13.87 -7.55
C VAL A 101 4.77 -14.50 -8.40
N PHE A 102 4.66 -15.83 -8.39
CA PHE A 102 3.65 -16.57 -9.16
C PHE A 102 2.22 -16.11 -8.88
N ILE A 103 1.87 -15.88 -7.61
CA ILE A 103 0.54 -15.40 -7.22
C ILE A 103 0.35 -13.94 -7.65
N LEU A 104 1.34 -13.07 -7.41
CA LEU A 104 1.25 -11.65 -7.76
C LEU A 104 1.07 -11.43 -9.27
N GLU A 105 1.77 -12.20 -10.11
CA GLU A 105 1.60 -12.14 -11.57
C GLU A 105 0.17 -12.50 -12.00
N ARG A 106 -0.41 -13.51 -11.34
CA ARG A 106 -1.81 -13.89 -11.58
C ARG A 106 -2.78 -12.82 -11.13
N LEU A 107 -2.52 -12.17 -10.00
CA LEU A 107 -3.35 -11.07 -9.51
C LEU A 107 -3.29 -9.84 -10.42
N GLU A 108 -2.12 -9.51 -10.96
CA GLU A 108 -1.98 -8.41 -11.95
C GLU A 108 -2.70 -8.73 -13.27
N ALA A 109 -2.64 -9.98 -13.73
CA ALA A 109 -3.34 -10.42 -14.92
C ALA A 109 -4.86 -10.61 -14.71
N TYR A 110 -5.30 -10.69 -13.46
CA TYR A 110 -6.70 -10.97 -13.12
C TYR A 110 -7.60 -9.79 -13.47
N LYS A 111 -8.62 -10.06 -14.29
CA LYS A 111 -9.69 -9.12 -14.59
C LYS A 111 -10.90 -9.48 -13.73
N ALA A 112 -11.25 -8.59 -12.81
CA ALA A 112 -12.41 -8.80 -11.95
C ALA A 112 -13.68 -9.01 -12.80
N PRO A 113 -14.53 -9.99 -12.45
CA PRO A 113 -15.85 -10.15 -13.05
C PRO A 113 -16.67 -8.87 -12.86
N LYS A 114 -17.43 -8.47 -13.89
CA LYS A 114 -18.24 -7.24 -13.87
C LYS A 114 -19.34 -7.26 -12.80
N ASP A 115 -19.71 -8.44 -12.31
CA ASP A 115 -20.85 -8.64 -11.40
C ASP A 115 -20.44 -8.72 -9.93
N ARG A 116 -19.21 -8.28 -9.58
CA ARG A 116 -18.74 -8.26 -8.19
C ARG A 116 -19.63 -7.32 -7.36
N ILE A 117 -20.15 -7.83 -6.24
CA ILE A 117 -20.96 -7.08 -5.29
C ILE A 117 -20.22 -5.81 -4.86
N GLN A 118 -20.76 -4.64 -5.19
CA GLN A 118 -20.22 -3.35 -4.77
C GLN A 118 -20.41 -3.18 -3.25
N THR A 119 -19.30 -3.17 -2.53
CA THR A 119 -19.24 -2.83 -1.12
C THR A 119 -19.58 -1.34 -0.93
N LYS A 120 -19.87 -0.92 0.31
CA LYS A 120 -20.03 0.52 0.61
C LYS A 120 -18.73 1.31 0.34
N SER A 121 -17.57 0.65 0.37
CA SER A 121 -16.28 1.28 0.06
C SER A 121 -16.11 1.60 -1.43
N ASP A 122 -16.70 0.80 -2.32
CA ASP A 122 -16.71 1.05 -3.78
C ASP A 122 -17.57 2.26 -4.16
N ARG A 123 -18.47 2.68 -3.26
CA ARG A 123 -19.36 3.85 -3.43
C ARG A 123 -18.76 5.16 -2.92
N LEU A 124 -17.61 5.15 -2.25
CA LEU A 124 -16.94 6.39 -1.85
C LEU A 124 -16.23 6.96 -3.08
N PRO A 125 -16.62 8.15 -3.56
CA PRO A 125 -15.99 8.70 -4.74
C PRO A 125 -14.51 8.99 -4.44
N LEU A 126 -13.61 8.41 -5.26
CA LEU A 126 -12.18 8.75 -5.38
C LEU A 126 -11.93 10.24 -5.70
N LYS A 127 -12.98 11.06 -5.84
CA LYS A 127 -12.92 12.50 -6.08
C LYS A 127 -12.68 13.28 -4.78
N ARG A 128 -11.48 13.13 -4.23
CA ARG A 128 -10.73 14.24 -3.63
C ARG A 128 -9.27 14.17 -4.12
N ARG A 129 -9.11 14.08 -5.44
CA ARG A 129 -7.88 14.53 -6.10
C ARG A 129 -7.77 16.02 -5.83
N ALA A 130 -6.63 16.45 -5.31
CA ALA A 130 -6.30 17.83 -4.99
C ALA A 130 -6.75 18.79 -6.11
N SER A 131 -7.87 19.47 -5.90
CA SER A 131 -8.27 20.67 -6.62
C SER A 131 -8.42 21.76 -5.56
N GLY A 132 -7.34 22.51 -5.33
CA GLY A 132 -7.28 23.53 -4.29
C GLY A 132 -5.93 24.19 -4.18
N ALA A 133 -5.28 24.50 -5.30
CA ALA A 133 -4.20 25.47 -5.36
C ALA A 133 -4.28 26.21 -6.70
N GLN A 134 -5.30 27.06 -6.84
CA GLN A 134 -5.30 28.13 -7.84
C GLN A 134 -5.52 29.46 -7.12
N GLU A 135 -4.48 30.28 -7.23
CA GLU A 135 -4.52 31.71 -7.54
C GLU A 135 -5.30 32.63 -6.59
N GLY A 136 -4.55 33.22 -5.65
CA GLY A 136 -4.87 34.52 -5.07
C GLY A 136 -4.04 35.61 -5.74
N THR A 137 -4.74 36.47 -6.47
CA THR A 137 -4.29 37.63 -7.25
C THR A 137 -3.58 38.72 -6.40
N GLN A 138 -2.54 39.34 -6.97
CA GLN A 138 -1.75 40.52 -6.55
C GLN A 138 -2.60 41.81 -6.33
N PRO A 139 -2.06 43.04 -6.04
CA PRO A 139 -0.74 43.47 -5.51
C PRO A 139 -0.85 44.46 -4.31
N HIS A 140 0.14 44.52 -3.40
CA HIS A 140 0.31 45.67 -2.51
C HIS A 140 1.37 46.65 -3.04
N ARG A 141 0.99 47.93 -2.97
CA ARG A 141 1.58 49.11 -3.60
C ARG A 141 3.05 49.37 -3.22
N ARG A 142 3.76 49.96 -4.19
CA ARG A 142 4.99 50.76 -4.05
C ARG A 142 4.99 51.60 -2.77
N ASN A 143 6.10 51.61 -2.06
CA ASN A 143 6.59 52.84 -1.44
C ASN A 143 7.99 53.13 -1.96
N GLN A 144 8.08 54.23 -2.70
CA GLN A 144 9.33 54.84 -3.13
C GLN A 144 9.91 55.62 -1.94
N ALA A 145 11.19 55.38 -1.65
CA ALA A 145 12.13 56.37 -1.15
C ALA A 145 13.35 56.19 -2.09
N SER A 146 13.68 57.10 -3.02
CA SER A 146 14.16 58.49 -2.82
C SER A 146 15.24 58.49 -1.75
N GLY A 147 16.54 58.72 -1.99
CA GLY A 147 17.32 59.10 -3.15
C GLY A 147 18.77 59.28 -2.66
N ASP A 148 19.72 59.19 -3.59
CA ASP A 148 21.02 59.89 -3.65
C ASP A 148 21.77 60.23 -2.35
N LEU A 149 22.85 59.48 -2.09
CA LEU A 149 24.26 59.95 -2.07
C LEU A 149 25.22 58.77 -1.82
#